data_AF-A0A1I4VVH1-F1
#
_entry.id   AF-A0A1I4VVH1-F1
#
_cell.length_a   1.000
_cell.length_b   1.000
_cell.length_c   1.000
_cell.angle_alpha   90.00
_cell.angle_beta   90.00
_cell.angle_gamma   90.00
#
_symmetry.space_group_name_H-M   'P 1'
#
loop_
_entity.id
_entity.type
_entity.pdbx_description
1 polymer ?
#
loop_
_entity_poly.entity_id
_entity_poly.type
_entity_poly.pdbx_seq_one_letter_code
_entity_poly.pdbx_strand_id
1 'polypeptide(L)'
;MPLHFQGRVAVTAALMGMRREPTGMNLLMHLGQGVLLGALRGAMAHAGLRGPFSSAMFAVVRLTNDQTLENATGVGVPPWTWPRDELAVDLIHKAVYAIATGLVADRLAARTGSGPGQRHAQRVPGRHADVGPPPN
;
A
#
# COMPACT_ATOMS: atom_id res chain seq x y z
N MET A 1 11.28 -36.45 -20.42
CA MET A 1 11.13 -35.67 -21.66
C MET A 1 10.73 -34.25 -21.29
N PRO A 2 11.58 -33.22 -21.48
CA PRO A 2 11.46 -31.94 -20.79
C PRO A 2 10.47 -30.97 -21.48
N LEU A 3 9.49 -30.48 -20.72
CA LEU A 3 8.44 -29.50 -21.10
C LEU A 3 8.94 -28.03 -21.10
N HIS A 4 10.22 -27.79 -21.38
CA HIS A 4 10.89 -26.52 -21.07
C HIS A 4 10.72 -25.37 -22.09
N PHE A 5 9.92 -25.52 -23.16
CA PHE A 5 9.83 -24.49 -24.22
C PHE A 5 8.53 -23.67 -24.27
N GLN A 6 7.49 -24.05 -23.51
CA GLN A 6 6.17 -23.37 -23.54
C GLN A 6 5.98 -22.29 -22.46
N GLY A 7 6.84 -22.25 -21.43
CA GLY A 7 6.67 -21.39 -20.26
C GLY A 7 6.88 -19.89 -20.48
N ARG A 8 7.72 -19.48 -21.44
CA ARG A 8 8.11 -18.06 -21.60
C ARG A 8 7.05 -17.21 -22.32
N VAL A 9 6.25 -17.80 -23.21
CA VAL A 9 5.15 -17.11 -23.92
C VAL A 9 3.92 -16.94 -23.01
N ALA A 10 3.72 -17.86 -22.06
CA ALA A 10 2.68 -17.75 -21.04
C ALA A 10 2.98 -16.65 -20.00
N VAL A 11 4.26 -16.44 -19.67
CA VAL A 11 4.70 -15.43 -18.70
C VAL A 11 4.43 -14.01 -19.19
N THR A 12 4.68 -13.69 -20.46
CA THR A 12 4.35 -12.37 -21.03
C THR A 12 2.85 -12.14 -21.23
N ALA A 13 2.09 -13.18 -21.59
CA ALA A 13 0.62 -13.09 -21.67
C ALA A 13 -0.05 -12.93 -20.29
N ALA A 14 0.54 -13.53 -19.24
CA ALA A 14 0.12 -13.34 -17.85
C ALA A 14 0.44 -11.93 -17.34
N LEU A 15 1.60 -11.36 -17.70
CA LEU A 15 1.95 -9.96 -17.44
C LEU A 15 0.98 -8.96 -18.14
N MET A 16 0.27 -9.40 -19.19
CA MET A 16 -0.77 -8.64 -19.90
C MET A 16 -2.22 -8.91 -19.41
N GLY A 17 -2.43 -9.71 -18.36
CA GLY A 17 -3.75 -9.89 -17.74
C GLY A 17 -4.70 -10.86 -18.46
N MET A 18 -4.20 -11.88 -19.16
CA MET A 18 -5.04 -12.87 -19.84
C MET A 18 -5.31 -14.16 -19.03
N ARG A 19 -5.82 -14.06 -17.80
CA ARG A 19 -6.59 -15.14 -17.15
C ARG A 19 -7.91 -14.58 -16.62
N ARG A 20 -9.03 -15.12 -17.13
CA ARG A 20 -10.40 -14.69 -16.79
C ARG A 20 -10.80 -15.22 -15.40
N GLU A 21 -10.38 -14.51 -14.36
CA GLU A 21 -11.00 -14.59 -13.03
C GLU A 21 -12.40 -13.93 -13.04
N PRO A 22 -13.33 -14.27 -12.12
CA PRO A 22 -14.64 -13.63 -12.03
C PRO A 22 -14.48 -12.13 -11.78
N THR A 23 -14.63 -11.35 -12.84
CA THR A 23 -14.17 -9.95 -12.90
C THR A 23 -14.82 -9.05 -11.85
N GLY A 24 -16.05 -9.35 -11.42
CA GLY A 24 -16.83 -8.49 -10.53
C GLY A 24 -16.36 -8.47 -9.09
N MET A 25 -16.18 -9.64 -8.45
CA MET A 25 -15.80 -9.71 -7.03
C MET A 25 -14.36 -9.26 -6.81
N ASN A 26 -13.45 -9.65 -7.70
CA ASN A 26 -12.07 -9.20 -7.66
C ASN A 26 -11.96 -7.67 -7.84
N LEU A 27 -12.70 -7.12 -8.80
CA LEU A 27 -12.77 -5.67 -8.98
C LEU A 27 -13.36 -4.97 -7.76
N LEU A 28 -14.45 -5.48 -7.20
CA LEU A 28 -15.09 -4.92 -6.01
C LEU A 28 -14.13 -4.93 -4.81
N MET A 29 -13.40 -6.03 -4.61
CA MET A 29 -12.37 -6.14 -3.57
C MET A 29 -11.32 -5.05 -3.77
N HIS A 30 -10.72 -4.93 -4.95
CA HIS A 30 -9.68 -3.94 -5.21
C HIS A 30 -10.18 -2.51 -5.12
N LEU A 31 -11.40 -2.22 -5.57
CA LEU A 31 -12.04 -0.92 -5.39
C LEU A 31 -12.25 -0.61 -3.90
N GLY A 32 -12.78 -1.56 -3.13
CA GLY A 32 -13.00 -1.43 -1.69
C GLY A 32 -11.70 -1.18 -0.93
N GLN A 33 -10.67 -1.98 -1.22
CA GLN A 33 -9.31 -1.77 -0.68
C GLN A 33 -8.77 -0.40 -1.07
N GLY A 34 -8.96 0.02 -2.33
CA GLY A 34 -8.52 1.32 -2.84
C GLY A 34 -9.13 2.50 -2.09
N VAL A 35 -10.46 2.48 -1.88
CA VAL A 35 -11.18 3.52 -1.12
C VAL A 35 -10.76 3.52 0.34
N LEU A 36 -10.77 2.35 0.99
CA LEU A 36 -10.47 2.22 2.41
C LEU A 36 -9.03 2.64 2.73
N LEU A 37 -8.06 2.10 2.01
CA LEU A 37 -6.65 2.40 2.25
C LEU A 37 -6.28 3.80 1.77
N GLY A 38 -6.93 4.30 0.71
CA GLY A 38 -6.79 5.70 0.31
C GLY A 38 -7.28 6.67 1.39
N ALA A 39 -8.44 6.42 1.98
CA ALA A 39 -8.96 7.21 3.10
C ALA A 39 -8.03 7.14 4.32
N LEU A 40 -7.54 5.96 4.67
CA LEU A 40 -6.55 5.78 5.73
C LEU A 40 -5.28 6.59 5.45
N ARG A 41 -4.74 6.54 4.23
CA ARG A 41 -3.54 7.32 3.87
C ARG A 41 -3.79 8.83 3.92
N GLY A 42 -5.00 9.27 3.56
CA GLY A 42 -5.45 10.64 3.72
C GLY A 42 -5.48 11.07 5.19
N ALA A 43 -6.02 10.24 6.08
CA ALA A 43 -6.03 10.48 7.52
C ALA A 43 -4.60 10.57 8.08
N MET A 44 -3.70 9.66 7.68
CA MET A 44 -2.27 9.75 8.01
C MET A 44 -1.67 11.10 7.58
N ALA A 45 -1.89 11.54 6.34
CA ALA A 45 -1.36 12.80 5.83
C ALA A 45 -1.92 14.01 6.60
N HIS A 46 -3.21 13.99 6.93
CA HIS A 46 -3.87 15.07 7.68
C HIS A 46 -3.36 15.13 9.13
N ALA A 47 -3.11 13.97 9.75
CA ALA A 47 -2.49 13.87 11.07
C ALA A 47 -1.03 14.36 11.11
N GLY A 48 -0.38 14.48 9.94
CA GLY A 48 1.00 14.96 9.81
C GLY A 48 2.02 13.88 9.47
N LEU A 49 1.58 12.63 9.27
CA LEU A 49 2.42 11.54 8.77
C LEU A 49 2.55 11.68 7.25
N ARG A 50 3.54 12.47 6.83
CA ARG A 50 3.82 12.81 5.42
C ARG A 50 5.23 12.40 5.01
N GLY A 51 5.45 12.27 3.71
CA GLY A 51 6.75 12.01 3.12
C GLY A 51 7.07 10.53 2.92
N PRO A 52 8.33 10.22 2.57
CA PRO A 52 8.72 8.89 2.12
C PRO A 52 8.61 7.83 3.23
N PHE A 53 8.96 8.17 4.48
CA PHE A 53 8.85 7.24 5.60
C PHE A 53 7.40 6.86 5.90
N SER A 54 6.48 7.82 5.89
CA SER A 54 5.05 7.54 6.06
C SER A 54 4.47 6.73 4.90
N SER A 55 5.02 6.89 3.69
CA SER A 55 4.65 6.07 2.53
C SER A 55 5.19 4.64 2.65
N ALA A 56 6.38 4.44 3.22
CA ALA A 56 6.90 3.11 3.55
C ALA A 56 6.05 2.41 4.62
N MET A 57 5.66 3.12 5.69
CA MET A 57 4.71 2.59 6.67
C MET A 57 3.38 2.19 6.02
N PHE A 58 2.85 3.03 5.14
CA PHE A 58 1.63 2.74 4.41
C PHE A 58 1.76 1.53 3.47
N ALA A 59 2.92 1.32 2.84
CA ALA A 59 3.18 0.13 2.05
C ALA A 59 3.09 -1.16 2.89
N VAL A 60 3.60 -1.15 4.13
CA VAL A 60 3.44 -2.27 5.07
C VAL A 60 1.96 -2.51 5.39
N VAL A 61 1.20 -1.44 5.67
CA VAL A 61 -0.26 -1.57 5.88
C VAL A 61 -0.95 -2.17 4.65
N ARG A 62 -0.59 -1.72 3.44
CA ARG A 62 -1.14 -2.23 2.18
C ARG A 62 -0.85 -3.72 1.98
N LEU A 63 0.37 -4.15 2.28
CA LEU A 63 0.80 -5.56 2.23
C LEU A 63 0.00 -6.42 3.24
N THR A 64 -0.05 -5.98 4.50
CA THR A 64 -0.77 -6.72 5.56
C THR A 64 -2.26 -6.82 5.26
N ASN A 65 -2.89 -5.77 4.72
CA ASN A 65 -4.29 -5.80 4.32
C ASN A 65 -4.56 -6.84 3.23
N ASP A 66 -3.64 -6.97 2.27
CA ASP A 66 -3.77 -7.97 1.19
C ASP A 66 -3.75 -9.37 1.76
N GLN A 67 -2.71 -9.70 2.52
CA GLN A 67 -2.56 -11.02 3.12
C GLN A 67 -3.74 -11.36 4.04
N THR A 68 -4.28 -10.37 4.78
CA THR A 68 -5.45 -10.56 5.64
C THR A 68 -6.67 -10.96 4.82
N LEU A 69 -6.94 -10.28 3.70
CA LEU A 69 -8.09 -10.58 2.85
C LEU A 69 -7.93 -11.89 2.07
N GLU A 70 -6.73 -12.17 1.59
CA GLU A 70 -6.42 -13.44 0.92
C GLU A 70 -6.58 -14.63 1.88
N ASN A 71 -6.09 -14.49 3.11
CA ASN A 71 -6.29 -15.50 4.15
C ASN A 71 -7.78 -15.66 4.52
N ALA A 72 -8.51 -14.55 4.65
CA ALA A 72 -9.94 -14.57 4.99
C ALA A 72 -10.81 -15.20 3.89
N THR A 73 -10.37 -15.13 2.63
CA THR A 73 -11.07 -15.71 1.47
C THR A 73 -10.58 -17.12 1.12
N GLY A 74 -9.55 -17.62 1.81
CA GLY A 74 -8.98 -18.96 1.59
C GLY A 74 -8.15 -19.10 0.31
N VAL A 75 -7.91 -18.00 -0.42
CA VAL A 75 -7.09 -17.97 -1.64
C VAL A 75 -5.61 -17.76 -1.34
N GLY A 76 -5.28 -17.29 -0.13
CA GLY A 76 -3.92 -16.95 0.28
C GLY A 76 -3.02 -18.17 0.51
N VAL A 77 -1.78 -18.08 0.03
CA VAL A 77 -0.67 -18.95 0.45
C VAL A 77 0.48 -18.08 0.97
N PRO A 78 1.35 -18.59 1.86
CA PRO A 78 2.37 -17.75 2.46
C PRO A 78 3.35 -17.14 1.42
N PRO A 79 3.70 -15.86 1.50
CA PRO A 79 4.51 -15.20 0.46
C PRO A 79 5.88 -15.82 0.19
N TRP A 80 6.46 -16.51 1.18
CA TRP A 80 7.74 -17.21 1.02
C TRP A 80 7.65 -18.50 0.18
N THR A 81 6.44 -18.94 -0.20
CA THR A 81 6.24 -20.06 -1.12
C THR A 81 6.11 -19.62 -2.58
N TRP A 82 6.03 -18.31 -2.85
CA TRP A 82 5.82 -17.78 -4.20
C TRP A 82 7.10 -17.82 -5.06
N PRO A 83 6.95 -17.94 -6.40
CA PRO A 83 8.02 -17.62 -7.34
C PRO A 83 8.59 -16.21 -7.09
N ARG A 84 9.91 -16.04 -7.25
CA ARG A 84 10.61 -14.79 -6.90
C ARG A 84 10.21 -13.61 -7.77
N ASP A 85 9.90 -13.86 -9.03
CA ASP A 85 9.38 -12.89 -9.99
C ASP A 85 7.97 -12.43 -9.63
N GLU A 86 7.09 -13.35 -9.22
CA GLU A 86 5.74 -13.01 -8.74
C GLU A 86 5.80 -12.14 -7.48
N LEU A 87 6.63 -12.52 -6.49
CA LEU A 87 6.86 -11.71 -5.29
C LEU A 87 7.45 -10.32 -5.64
N ALA A 88 8.36 -10.24 -6.59
CA ALA A 88 8.94 -8.97 -7.00
C ALA A 88 7.89 -8.04 -7.64
N VAL A 89 7.07 -8.57 -8.56
CA VAL A 89 5.97 -7.81 -9.17
C VAL A 89 4.99 -7.32 -8.11
N ASP A 90 4.66 -8.18 -7.14
CA ASP A 90 3.76 -7.86 -6.04
C ASP A 90 4.26 -6.67 -5.18
N LEU A 91 5.52 -6.76 -4.73
CA LEU A 91 6.16 -5.74 -3.93
C LEU A 91 6.31 -4.42 -4.71
N ILE A 92 6.69 -4.48 -5.99
CA ILE A 92 6.82 -3.29 -6.84
C ILE A 92 5.45 -2.64 -7.03
N HIS A 93 4.41 -3.42 -7.34
CA HIS A 93 3.05 -2.91 -7.50
C HIS A 93 2.57 -2.18 -6.25
N LYS A 94 2.76 -2.80 -5.07
CA LYS A 94 2.32 -2.21 -3.79
C LYS A 94 3.19 -1.02 -3.38
N ALA A 95 4.47 -0.99 -3.74
CA ALA A 95 5.33 0.17 -3.55
C ALA A 95 4.87 1.35 -4.43
N VAL A 96 4.61 1.12 -5.72
CA VAL A 96 4.08 2.14 -6.63
C VAL A 96 2.74 2.67 -6.12
N TYR A 97 1.83 1.78 -5.71
CA TYR A 97 0.56 2.17 -5.11
C TYR A 97 0.75 3.04 -3.87
N ALA A 98 1.62 2.65 -2.94
CA ALA A 98 1.86 3.37 -1.71
C ALA A 98 2.49 4.76 -1.94
N ILE A 99 3.46 4.85 -2.86
CA ILE A 99 4.11 6.11 -3.24
C ILE A 99 3.11 7.04 -3.92
N ALA A 100 2.39 6.56 -4.94
CA ALA A 100 1.44 7.39 -5.68
C ALA A 100 0.32 7.91 -4.77
N THR A 101 -0.27 7.02 -3.96
CA THR A 101 -1.31 7.40 -2.98
C THR A 101 -0.74 8.37 -1.94
N GLY A 102 0.49 8.14 -1.48
CA GLY A 102 1.17 9.01 -0.53
C GLY A 102 1.41 10.41 -1.08
N LEU A 103 1.91 10.53 -2.31
CA LEU A 103 2.12 11.81 -2.98
C LEU A 103 0.81 12.60 -3.14
N VAL A 104 -0.26 11.92 -3.55
CA VAL A 104 -1.60 12.54 -3.68
C VAL A 104 -2.11 12.99 -2.31
N ALA A 105 -2.09 12.11 -1.31
CA ALA A 105 -2.57 12.41 0.04
C ALA A 105 -1.79 13.58 0.67
N ASP A 106 -0.46 13.57 0.56
CA ASP A 106 0.39 14.62 1.10
C ASP A 106 0.15 15.96 0.40
N ARG A 107 -0.02 15.94 -0.93
CA ARG A 107 -0.33 17.16 -1.71
C ARG A 107 -1.71 17.72 -1.36
N LEU A 108 -2.70 16.88 -1.11
CA LEU A 108 -4.02 17.32 -0.67
C LEU A 108 -3.96 17.89 0.75
N ALA A 109 -3.32 17.19 1.68
CA ALA A 109 -3.18 17.63 3.07
C ALA A 109 -2.32 18.90 3.22
N ALA A 110 -1.35 19.12 2.33
CA ALA A 110 -0.56 20.35 2.31
C ALA A 110 -1.41 21.62 2.09
N ARG A 111 -2.59 21.49 1.44
CA ARG A 111 -3.51 22.62 1.22
C ARG A 111 -4.11 23.17 2.52
N THR A 112 -4.16 22.35 3.57
CA THR A 112 -4.68 22.75 4.90
C THR A 112 -3.55 23.11 5.88
N GLY A 113 -2.30 23.19 5.43
CA GLY A 113 -1.13 23.51 6.25
C GLY A 113 -0.55 22.33 7.05
N SER A 114 0.22 22.64 8.10
CA SER A 114 0.83 21.65 9.01
C SER A 114 -0.25 20.89 9.77
N GLY A 115 -0.22 19.56 9.74
CA GLY A 115 -1.11 18.72 10.55
C GLY A 115 -0.78 18.75 12.06
N PRO A 116 -1.66 18.23 12.94
CA PRO A 116 -1.43 18.21 14.39
C PRO A 116 -0.08 17.61 14.81
N GLY A 117 0.32 16.48 14.22
CA GLY A 117 1.59 15.83 14.50
C GLY A 117 2.81 16.64 14.04
N GLN A 118 2.69 17.35 12.92
CA GLN A 118 3.75 18.27 12.46
C GLN A 118 3.86 19.50 13.36
N ARG A 119 2.73 20.09 13.77
CA ARG A 119 2.70 21.21 14.72
C ARG A 119 3.28 20.81 16.07
N HIS A 120 3.02 19.59 16.52
CA HIS A 120 3.62 19.05 17.72
C HIS A 120 5.14 18.87 17.56
N ALA A 121 5.61 18.23 16.48
CA ALA A 121 7.03 18.02 16.21
C ALA A 121 7.83 19.32 16.01
N GLN A 122 7.20 20.41 15.56
CA GLN A 122 7.83 21.72 15.41
C GLN A 122 8.11 22.43 16.73
N ARG A 123 7.45 22.04 17.83
CA ARG A 123 7.63 22.68 19.15
C ARG A 123 8.93 22.28 19.82
N VAL A 124 9.23 20.99 19.79
CA VAL A 124 10.41 20.42 20.43
C VAL A 124 11.05 19.45 19.44
N PRO A 125 12.10 19.86 18.71
CA PRO A 125 12.80 19.00 17.78
C PRO A 125 13.41 17.80 18.51
N GLY A 126 13.23 16.60 17.96
CA GLY A 126 13.75 15.36 18.55
C GLY A 126 12.64 14.46 19.12
N ARG A 127 13.04 13.33 19.70
CA ARG A 127 12.12 12.39 20.35
C ARG A 127 12.14 12.68 21.85
N HIS A 128 11.08 13.32 22.34
CA HIS A 128 10.92 13.66 23.75
C HIS A 128 9.70 12.93 24.32
N ALA A 129 9.85 12.34 25.49
CA ALA A 129 8.71 11.99 26.33
C ALA A 129 8.16 13.28 26.98
N ASP A 130 6.88 13.28 27.36
CA ASP A 130 6.26 14.33 28.18
C ASP A 130 6.01 15.70 27.52
N VAL A 131 5.93 15.76 26.19
CA VAL A 131 5.42 16.94 25.49
C VAL A 131 3.91 16.81 25.30
N GLY A 132 3.13 17.70 25.91
CA GLY A 132 1.68 17.73 25.78
C GLY A 132 1.20 18.16 24.37
N PRO A 133 -0.08 17.92 24.04
CA PRO A 133 -0.65 18.38 22.78
C PRO A 133 -0.62 19.91 22.65
N PRO A 134 -0.59 20.45 21.41
CA PRO A 134 -0.70 21.88 21.19
C PRO A 134 -2.04 22.45 21.70
N PRO A 135 -2.08 23.62 22.39
CA PRO A 135 -3.29 24.42 22.56
C PRO A 135 -4.01 24.63 21.25
N ASN A 136 -5.33 24.60 21.38
CA ASN A 136 -6.34 24.63 20.33
C ASN A 136 -6.34 25.96 19.57
#